data_AF-A0A3C0JC16-F1
#
_entry.id   AF-A0A3C0JC16-F1
#
_cell.length_a   1.000
_cell.length_b   1.000
_cell.length_c   1.000
_cell.angle_alpha   90.00
_cell.angle_beta   90.00
_cell.angle_gamma   90.00
#
_symmetry.space_group_name_H-M   'P 1'
#
loop_
_entity.id
_entity.type
_entity.pdbx_description
1 polymer ?
#
loop_
_entity_poly.entity_id
_entity_poly.type
_entity_poly.pdbx_seq_one_letter_code
_entity_poly.pdbx_strand_id
1 'polypeptide(L)'
;FVNEYGIADLRNLTDEDCVVAMSSITDAAFQTALLDQAKASKKLAASFSAPAQWQQNHAEVLRAKLAPFRADGSLPDYPLGSDFDAVEQDLVRALGWLKSATATSMGKLRTVVAALRQPPAENDAMYMQRMGLERPANFGERLNAGLLRVGLARSAGKD
;
A
#
# COMPACT_ATOMS: atom_id res chain seq x y z
N PHE A 1 -12.80 10.51 12.63
CA PHE A 1 -11.91 9.40 12.23
C PHE A 1 -11.77 9.41 10.73
N VAL A 2 -10.59 9.05 10.22
CA VAL A 2 -10.27 9.08 8.78
C VAL A 2 -9.52 7.81 8.43
N ASN A 3 -9.87 7.16 7.32
CA ASN A 3 -9.13 6.06 6.72
C ASN A 3 -9.28 6.07 5.19
N GLU A 4 -8.79 5.04 4.51
CA GLU A 4 -8.82 4.91 3.05
C GLU A 4 -10.23 4.78 2.46
N TYR A 5 -11.22 4.42 3.27
CA TYR A 5 -12.62 4.26 2.86
C TYR A 5 -13.47 5.50 3.13
N GLY A 6 -13.01 6.43 3.97
CA GLY A 6 -13.67 7.72 4.15
C GLY A 6 -13.41 8.39 5.49
N ILE A 7 -14.37 9.24 5.88
CA ILE A 7 -14.33 10.05 7.10
C ILE A 7 -15.60 9.79 7.92
N ALA A 8 -15.43 9.46 9.19
CA ALA A 8 -16.49 9.38 10.18
C ALA A 8 -16.35 10.56 11.16
N ASP A 9 -17.17 11.59 11.01
CA ASP A 9 -17.25 12.68 11.99
C ASP A 9 -18.15 12.25 13.14
N LEU A 10 -17.60 12.22 14.36
CA LEU A 10 -18.31 11.72 15.55
C LEU A 10 -18.70 12.83 16.53
N ARG A 11 -18.43 14.09 16.20
CA ARG A 11 -18.66 15.20 17.14
C ARG A 11 -20.16 15.37 17.37
N ASN A 12 -20.56 15.38 18.65
CA ASN A 12 -21.95 15.55 19.10
C ASN A 12 -22.91 14.47 18.59
N LEU A 13 -22.42 13.27 18.27
CA LEU A 13 -23.25 12.13 17.87
C LEU A 13 -23.64 11.27 19.06
N THR A 14 -24.78 10.59 18.95
CA THR A 14 -25.17 9.55 19.90
C THR A 14 -24.28 8.31 19.75
N ASP A 15 -24.29 7.42 20.75
CA ASP A 15 -23.57 6.14 20.67
C ASP A 15 -23.96 5.34 19.41
N GLU A 16 -25.25 5.33 19.06
CA GLU A 16 -25.75 4.63 17.87
C GLU A 16 -25.24 5.27 16.58
N ASP A 17 -25.33 6.60 16.47
CA ASP A 17 -24.82 7.32 15.30
C ASP A 17 -23.29 7.16 15.17
N CYS A 18 -22.57 7.08 16.29
CA CYS A 18 -21.14 6.80 16.29
C CYS A 18 -20.82 5.41 15.72
N VAL A 19 -21.59 4.38 16.13
CA VAL A 19 -21.45 3.02 15.58
C VAL A 19 -21.72 3.04 14.08
N VAL A 20 -22.81 3.65 13.64
CA VAL A 20 -23.19 3.75 12.23
C VAL A 20 -22.10 4.45 11.42
N ALA A 21 -21.62 5.60 11.87
CA ALA A 21 -20.59 6.37 11.19
C ALA A 21 -19.26 5.59 11.10
N MET A 22 -18.82 4.96 12.19
CA MET A 22 -17.59 4.16 12.19
C MET A 22 -17.72 2.93 11.29
N SER A 23 -18.83 2.18 11.37
CA SER A 23 -19.09 1.03 10.52
C SER A 23 -19.13 1.39 9.03
N SER A 24 -19.56 2.60 8.68
CA SER A 24 -19.63 3.06 7.29
C SER A 24 -18.28 3.20 6.61
N ILE A 25 -17.21 3.41 7.38
CA ILE A 25 -15.84 3.52 6.88
C ILE A 25 -14.99 2.28 7.20
N THR A 26 -15.53 1.25 7.85
CA THR A 26 -14.77 0.03 8.13
C THR A 26 -14.57 -0.81 6.88
N ASP A 27 -13.46 -1.53 6.76
CA ASP A 27 -13.31 -2.60 5.77
C ASP A 27 -14.47 -3.61 5.87
N ALA A 28 -15.03 -3.96 4.72
CA ALA A 28 -16.22 -4.80 4.63
C ALA A 28 -16.03 -6.18 5.27
N ALA A 29 -14.79 -6.71 5.35
CA ALA A 29 -14.50 -7.97 6.04
C ALA A 29 -14.80 -7.93 7.55
N PHE A 30 -14.81 -6.76 8.18
CA PHE A 30 -15.07 -6.60 9.63
C PHE A 30 -16.42 -5.97 9.95
N GLN A 31 -17.14 -5.42 8.97
CA GLN A 31 -18.40 -4.71 9.19
C GLN A 31 -19.45 -5.56 9.90
N THR A 32 -19.69 -6.78 9.41
CA THR A 32 -20.73 -7.66 9.96
C THR A 32 -20.50 -7.95 11.44
N ALA A 33 -19.29 -8.39 11.81
CA ALA A 33 -18.94 -8.70 13.19
C ALA A 33 -19.08 -7.49 14.13
N LEU A 34 -18.72 -6.29 13.67
CA LEU A 34 -18.88 -5.06 14.44
C LEU A 34 -20.36 -4.68 14.64
N LEU A 35 -21.18 -4.79 13.59
CA LEU A 35 -22.60 -4.49 13.67
C LEU A 35 -23.32 -5.47 14.60
N ASP A 36 -22.98 -6.76 14.53
CA ASP A 36 -23.54 -7.78 15.42
C ASP A 36 -23.17 -7.52 16.89
N GLN A 37 -21.91 -7.15 17.15
CA GLN A 37 -21.46 -6.76 18.48
C GLN A 37 -22.18 -5.52 19.01
N ALA A 38 -22.43 -4.52 18.15
CA ALA A 38 -23.15 -3.31 18.52
C ALA A 38 -24.63 -3.60 18.84
N LYS A 39 -25.28 -4.47 18.05
CA LYS A 39 -26.65 -4.95 18.33
C LYS A 39 -26.71 -5.72 19.64
N ALA A 40 -25.78 -6.64 19.88
CA ALA A 40 -25.72 -7.42 21.11
C ALA A 40 -25.54 -6.55 22.36
N SER A 41 -24.76 -5.46 22.24
CA SER A 41 -24.55 -4.49 23.32
C SER A 41 -25.66 -3.43 23.43
N LYS A 42 -26.70 -3.49 22.59
CA LYS A 42 -27.80 -2.52 22.51
C LYS A 42 -27.35 -1.10 22.16
N LYS A 43 -26.17 -0.96 21.55
CA LYS A 43 -25.66 0.31 20.99
C LYS A 43 -26.16 0.58 19.57
N LEU A 44 -26.84 -0.38 18.96
CA LEU A 44 -27.40 -0.28 17.63
C LEU A 44 -28.75 -0.99 17.59
N ALA A 45 -29.75 -0.41 16.94
CA ALA A 45 -31.05 -1.03 16.76
C ALA A 45 -30.92 -2.40 16.07
N ALA A 46 -31.64 -3.41 16.57
CA ALA A 46 -31.65 -4.74 15.99
C ALA A 46 -32.13 -4.74 14.52
N SER A 47 -33.05 -3.82 14.19
CA SER A 47 -33.60 -3.60 12.85
C SER A 47 -32.66 -2.83 11.92
N PHE A 48 -31.54 -2.29 12.41
CA PHE A 48 -30.60 -1.57 11.57
C PHE A 48 -30.03 -2.48 10.48
N SER A 49 -30.04 -1.98 9.24
CA SER A 49 -29.45 -2.63 8.09
C SER A 49 -28.45 -1.69 7.43
N ALA A 50 -27.22 -2.18 7.26
CA ALA A 50 -26.17 -1.42 6.61
C ALA A 50 -26.51 -1.19 5.13
N PRO A 51 -26.33 0.03 4.58
CA PRO A 51 -26.41 0.28 3.15
C PRO A 51 -25.47 -0.64 2.35
N ALA A 52 -25.96 -1.22 1.25
CA ALA A 52 -25.19 -2.16 0.43
C ALA A 52 -23.85 -1.59 -0.08
N GLN A 53 -23.76 -0.27 -0.27
CA GLN A 53 -22.54 0.42 -0.68
C GLN A 53 -21.38 0.28 0.31
N TRP A 54 -21.64 0.03 1.60
CA TRP A 54 -20.57 -0.18 2.59
C TRP A 54 -19.77 -1.45 2.30
N GLN A 55 -20.38 -2.44 1.63
CA GLN A 55 -19.69 -3.65 1.17
C GLN A 55 -18.68 -3.39 0.05
N GLN A 56 -18.58 -2.15 -0.43
CA GLN A 56 -17.53 -1.74 -1.38
C GLN A 56 -16.24 -1.30 -0.68
N ASN A 57 -16.19 -1.30 0.65
CA ASN A 57 -14.99 -0.96 1.43
C ASN A 57 -14.00 -2.13 1.42
N HIS A 58 -13.43 -2.39 0.25
CA HIS A 58 -12.37 -3.37 0.03
C HIS A 58 -11.21 -2.70 -0.71
N ALA A 59 -9.99 -3.08 -0.35
CA ALA A 59 -8.78 -2.52 -0.93
C ALA A 59 -8.75 -2.69 -2.46
N GLU A 60 -9.25 -3.80 -3.00
CA GLU A 60 -9.30 -4.09 -4.43
C GLU A 60 -10.25 -3.15 -5.16
N VAL A 61 -11.42 -2.87 -4.58
CA VAL A 61 -12.40 -1.94 -5.14
C VAL A 61 -11.85 -0.52 -5.14
N LEU A 62 -11.20 -0.11 -4.04
CA LEU A 62 -10.56 1.20 -3.95
C LEU A 62 -9.43 1.35 -4.97
N ARG A 63 -8.55 0.34 -5.11
CA ARG A 63 -7.49 0.34 -6.13
C ARG A 63 -8.07 0.49 -7.54
N ALA A 64 -9.13 -0.26 -7.87
CA ALA A 64 -9.78 -0.18 -9.17
C ALA A 64 -10.41 1.19 -9.43
N LYS A 65 -11.08 1.79 -8.43
CA LYS A 65 -11.66 3.13 -8.54
C LYS A 65 -10.61 4.22 -8.74
N LEU A 66 -9.44 4.06 -8.12
CA LEU A 66 -8.34 5.03 -8.19
C LEU A 66 -7.41 4.83 -9.40
N ALA A 67 -7.44 3.68 -10.07
CA ALA A 67 -6.53 3.35 -11.16
C ALA A 67 -6.59 4.34 -12.35
N PRO A 68 -7.78 4.80 -12.82
CA PRO A 68 -7.85 5.77 -13.91
C PRO A 68 -7.13 7.08 -13.60
N PHE A 69 -7.26 7.57 -12.36
CA PHE A 69 -6.64 8.81 -11.90
C PHE A 69 -5.12 8.70 -11.73
N ARG A 70 -4.61 7.49 -11.47
CA ARG A 70 -3.16 7.24 -11.50
C ARG A 70 -2.63 7.25 -12.93
N ALA A 71 -3.32 6.54 -13.82
CA ALA A 71 -2.94 6.41 -15.22
C ALA A 71 -2.95 7.75 -16.00
N ASP A 72 -3.84 8.68 -15.64
CA ASP A 72 -3.88 10.02 -16.24
C ASP A 72 -3.02 11.07 -15.50
N GLY A 73 -2.35 10.66 -14.41
CA GLY A 73 -1.47 11.50 -13.60
C GLY A 73 -2.17 12.48 -12.66
N SER A 74 -3.51 12.50 -12.59
CA SER A 74 -4.27 13.38 -11.68
C SER A 74 -4.11 12.99 -10.20
N LEU A 75 -3.78 11.72 -9.93
CA LEU A 75 -3.48 11.20 -8.61
C LEU A 75 -2.06 10.61 -8.59
N PRO A 76 -1.02 11.44 -8.37
CA PRO A 76 0.33 10.93 -8.17
C PRO A 76 0.44 10.17 -6.83
N ASP A 77 1.51 9.41 -6.64
CA ASP A 77 1.78 8.67 -5.39
C ASP A 77 1.81 9.58 -4.14
N TYR A 78 2.28 10.82 -4.31
CA TYR A 78 2.41 11.82 -3.25
C TYR A 78 1.63 13.11 -3.58
N PRO A 79 0.28 13.07 -3.55
CA PRO A 79 -0.55 14.19 -4.00
C PRO A 79 -0.51 15.42 -3.07
N LEU A 80 -0.07 15.23 -1.83
CA LEU A 80 0.11 16.29 -0.85
C LEU A 80 1.58 16.73 -0.71
N GLY A 81 2.44 16.28 -1.63
CA GLY A 81 3.89 16.41 -1.51
C GLY A 81 4.52 15.29 -0.69
N SER A 82 5.85 15.24 -0.73
CA SER A 82 6.68 14.30 0.02
C SER A 82 8.01 14.95 0.35
N ASP A 83 8.60 14.56 1.47
CA ASP A 83 9.99 14.92 1.80
C ASP A 83 11.00 14.09 0.99
N PHE A 84 10.53 13.07 0.25
CA PHE A 84 11.36 12.29 -0.65
C PHE A 84 11.66 13.04 -1.94
N ASP A 85 12.94 13.13 -2.29
CA ASP A 85 13.35 13.53 -3.62
C ASP A 85 12.99 12.46 -4.68
N ALA A 86 13.18 12.77 -5.96
CA ALA A 86 12.84 11.85 -7.05
C ALA A 86 13.58 10.50 -6.94
N VAL A 87 14.84 10.50 -6.49
CA VAL A 87 15.64 9.28 -6.33
C VAL A 87 15.04 8.43 -5.21
N GLU A 88 14.63 9.05 -4.11
CA GLU A 88 14.03 8.37 -2.97
C GLU A 88 12.64 7.82 -3.28
N GLN A 89 11.83 8.52 -4.08
CA GLN A 89 10.53 8.01 -4.51
C GLN A 89 10.68 6.74 -5.35
N ASP A 90 11.64 6.74 -6.29
CA ASP A 90 11.99 5.56 -7.09
C ASP A 90 12.48 4.40 -6.21
N LEU A 91 13.31 4.69 -5.20
CA LEU A 91 13.77 3.69 -4.23
C LEU A 91 12.63 3.11 -3.40
N VAL A 92 11.71 3.94 -2.90
CA VAL A 92 10.55 3.49 -2.13
C VAL A 92 9.69 2.55 -2.97
N ARG A 93 9.44 2.87 -4.25
CA ARG A 93 8.72 1.99 -5.18
C ARG A 93 9.47 0.67 -5.41
N ALA A 94 10.78 0.73 -5.66
CA ALA A 94 11.61 -0.46 -5.87
C ALA A 94 11.64 -1.39 -4.64
N LEU A 95 11.81 -0.83 -3.45
CA LEU A 95 11.82 -1.57 -2.18
C LEU A 95 10.44 -2.11 -1.84
N GLY A 96 9.37 -1.37 -2.10
CA GLY A 96 7.98 -1.82 -1.95
C GLY A 96 7.66 -3.01 -2.87
N TRP A 97 8.14 -2.96 -4.12
CA TRP A 97 8.06 -4.10 -5.04
C TRP A 97 8.86 -5.28 -4.50
N LEU A 98 10.10 -5.06 -4.04
CA LEU A 98 10.97 -6.12 -3.53
C LEU A 98 10.36 -6.83 -2.30
N LYS A 99 9.77 -6.07 -1.37
CA LYS A 99 9.05 -6.60 -0.21
C LYS A 99 7.90 -7.52 -0.64
N SER A 100 7.11 -7.09 -1.63
CA SER A 100 6.00 -7.89 -2.14
C SER A 100 6.48 -9.14 -2.89
N ALA A 101 7.50 -9.00 -3.74
CA ALA A 101 8.06 -10.08 -4.55
C ALA A 101 8.78 -11.14 -3.70
N THR A 102 9.21 -10.81 -2.48
CA THR A 102 9.91 -11.72 -1.56
C THR A 102 9.02 -12.22 -0.41
N ALA A 103 7.72 -11.93 -0.42
CA ALA A 103 6.77 -12.32 0.62
C ALA A 103 6.53 -13.84 0.72
N THR A 104 6.85 -14.60 -0.33
CA THR A 104 6.74 -16.07 -0.35
C THR A 104 8.10 -16.72 -0.59
N SER A 105 8.31 -17.95 -0.11
CA SER A 105 9.58 -18.67 -0.31
C SER A 105 9.94 -18.84 -1.79
N MET A 106 8.94 -19.14 -2.63
CA MET A 106 9.14 -19.26 -4.08
C MET A 106 9.43 -17.91 -4.73
N GLY A 107 8.71 -16.85 -4.35
CA GLY A 107 8.94 -15.48 -4.82
C GLY A 107 10.35 -15.01 -4.48
N LYS A 108 10.78 -15.24 -3.22
CA LYS A 108 12.13 -14.94 -2.75
C LYS A 108 13.21 -15.62 -3.59
N LEU A 109 13.07 -16.92 -3.84
CA LEU A 109 14.04 -17.66 -4.65
C LEU A 109 14.12 -17.10 -6.08
N ARG A 110 12.97 -16.85 -6.72
CA ARG A 110 12.91 -16.27 -8.07
C ARG A 110 13.58 -14.90 -8.14
N THR A 111 13.34 -14.05 -7.13
CA THR A 111 13.90 -12.70 -7.07
C THR A 111 15.41 -12.71 -6.83
N VAL A 112 15.92 -13.64 -6.00
CA VAL A 112 17.36 -13.84 -5.81
C VAL A 112 18.03 -14.33 -7.11
N VAL A 113 17.44 -15.30 -7.81
CA VAL A 113 17.98 -15.77 -9.10
C VAL A 113 17.99 -14.65 -10.14
N ALA A 114 16.95 -13.81 -10.18
CA ALA A 114 16.93 -12.63 -11.04
C ALA A 114 18.03 -11.64 -10.67
N ALA A 115 18.25 -11.37 -9.37
CA ALA A 115 19.27 -10.45 -8.89
C ALA A 115 20.69 -10.88 -9.28
N LEU A 116 20.98 -12.18 -9.22
CA LEU A 116 22.28 -12.73 -9.63
C LEU A 116 22.55 -12.59 -11.14
N ARG A 117 21.51 -12.40 -11.95
CA ARG A 117 21.60 -12.25 -13.41
C ARG A 117 21.43 -10.81 -13.89
N GLN A 118 21.10 -9.88 -12.99
CA GLN A 118 20.80 -8.50 -13.35
C GLN A 118 22.12 -7.71 -13.52
N PRO A 119 22.45 -7.23 -14.73
CA PRO A 119 23.65 -6.43 -14.93
C PRO A 119 23.50 -5.03 -14.29
N PRO A 120 24.62 -4.34 -14.02
CA PRO A 120 24.60 -2.90 -13.71
C PRO A 120 23.86 -2.12 -14.80
N ALA A 121 23.04 -1.15 -14.41
CA ALA A 121 22.39 -0.24 -15.34
C ALA A 121 23.16 1.08 -15.40
N GLU A 122 23.25 1.69 -16.59
CA GLU A 122 24.07 2.90 -16.81
C GLU A 122 23.71 4.08 -15.89
N ASN A 123 22.45 4.17 -15.44
CA ASN A 123 21.95 5.24 -14.56
C ASN A 123 21.66 4.79 -13.11
N ASP A 124 22.23 3.67 -12.63
CA ASP A 124 21.93 3.20 -11.26
C ASP A 124 22.79 3.83 -10.15
N ALA A 125 23.82 4.60 -10.50
CA ALA A 125 24.81 5.13 -9.55
C ALA A 125 24.17 5.94 -8.41
N MET A 126 23.19 6.81 -8.71
CA MET A 126 22.51 7.63 -7.70
C MET A 126 21.72 6.79 -6.68
N TYR A 127 21.07 5.72 -7.15
CA TYR A 127 20.32 4.79 -6.30
C TYR A 127 21.26 3.98 -5.42
N MET A 128 22.36 3.48 -6.00
CA MET A 128 23.38 2.73 -5.27
C MET A 128 24.06 3.62 -4.22
N GLN A 129 24.37 4.88 -4.54
CA GLN A 129 24.95 5.82 -3.59
C GLN A 129 24.00 6.08 -2.41
N ARG A 130 22.71 6.37 -2.68
CA ARG A 130 21.72 6.63 -1.62
C ARG A 130 21.52 5.43 -0.70
N MET A 131 21.66 4.22 -1.23
CA MET A 131 21.53 2.96 -0.49
C MET A 131 22.85 2.45 0.12
N GLY A 132 23.97 3.15 -0.07
CA GLY A 132 25.29 2.73 0.43
C GLY A 132 25.86 1.49 -0.28
N LEU A 133 25.46 1.26 -1.53
CA LEU A 133 25.80 0.09 -2.36
C LEU A 133 26.66 0.44 -3.60
N GLU A 134 27.21 1.66 -3.68
CA GLU A 134 28.10 2.08 -4.78
C GLU A 134 29.33 1.15 -4.89
N ARG A 135 29.88 0.72 -3.75
CA ARG A 135 31.11 -0.10 -3.67
C ARG A 135 30.88 -1.31 -2.74
N PRO A 136 30.15 -2.34 -3.20
CA PRO A 136 29.83 -3.48 -2.36
C PRO A 136 31.10 -4.30 -2.05
N ALA A 137 31.45 -4.41 -0.77
CA ALA A 137 32.66 -5.05 -0.28
C ALA A 137 32.51 -6.55 -0.06
N ASN A 138 31.28 -7.02 0.23
CA ASN A 138 30.99 -8.42 0.54
C ASN A 138 29.88 -9.00 -0.36
N PHE A 139 29.73 -10.33 -0.32
CA PHE A 139 28.74 -11.04 -1.11
C PHE A 139 27.30 -10.57 -0.82
N GLY A 140 26.99 -10.26 0.44
CA GLY A 140 25.67 -9.78 0.85
C GLY A 140 25.32 -8.44 0.20
N GLU A 141 26.25 -7.49 0.21
CA GLU A 141 26.09 -6.19 -0.45
C GLU A 141 25.97 -6.32 -1.97
N ARG A 142 26.73 -7.23 -2.59
CA ARG A 142 26.59 -7.51 -4.04
C ARG A 142 25.22 -8.08 -4.38
N LEU A 143 24.69 -8.97 -3.53
CA LEU A 143 23.33 -9.48 -3.68
C LEU A 143 22.30 -8.37 -3.48
N ASN A 144 22.45 -7.52 -2.46
CA ASN A 144 21.55 -6.39 -2.20
C ASN A 144 21.55 -5.40 -3.37
N ALA A 145 22.71 -5.10 -3.96
CA ALA A 145 22.81 -4.26 -5.16
C ALA A 145 22.07 -4.90 -6.35
N GLY A 146 22.23 -6.21 -6.55
CA GLY A 146 21.47 -6.95 -7.57
C GLY A 146 19.96 -6.93 -7.33
N LEU A 147 19.52 -7.12 -6.08
CA LEU A 147 18.10 -7.08 -5.70
C LEU A 147 17.51 -5.69 -5.91
N LEU A 148 18.26 -4.64 -5.56
CA LEU A 148 17.85 -3.26 -5.77
C LEU A 148 17.69 -2.96 -7.26
N ARG A 149 18.64 -3.38 -8.11
CA ARG A 149 18.54 -3.25 -9.57
C ARG A 149 17.31 -3.95 -10.14
N VAL A 150 17.02 -5.16 -9.66
CA VAL A 150 15.79 -5.87 -10.06
C VAL A 150 14.56 -5.09 -9.61
N GLY A 151 14.55 -4.56 -8.38
CA GLY A 151 13.46 -3.73 -7.86
C GLY A 151 13.22 -2.50 -8.72
N LEU A 152 14.27 -1.74 -9.03
CA LEU A 152 14.22 -0.55 -9.89
C LEU A 152 13.70 -0.92 -11.29
N ALA A 153 14.26 -1.95 -11.93
CA ALA A 153 13.83 -2.39 -13.25
C ALA A 153 12.37 -2.87 -13.31
N ARG A 154 11.82 -3.39 -12.20
CA ARG A 154 10.45 -3.92 -12.12
C ARG A 154 9.42 -2.90 -11.64
N SER A 155 9.88 -1.77 -11.11
CA SER A 155 9.06 -0.66 -10.64
C SER A 155 9.12 0.57 -11.56
N ALA A 156 10.11 0.66 -12.46
CA ALA A 156 10.16 1.66 -13.51
C ALA A 156 8.95 1.52 -14.47
N GLY A 157 8.15 2.58 -14.61
CA GLY A 157 7.02 2.64 -15.55
C GLY A 157 5.68 2.10 -15.04
N LYS A 158 5.50 1.98 -13.71
CA LYS A 158 4.17 1.83 -13.10
C LYS A 158 3.74 3.16 -12.52
N ASP A 159 3.30 4.05 -13.40
CA ASP A 159 2.43 5.17 -13.05
C ASP A 159 0.97 4.72 -13.17
#